data_AF-A0A1I0E1T8-F1
#
_entry.id   AF-A0A1I0E1T8-F1
#
_cell.length_a   1.000
_cell.length_b   1.000
_cell.length_c   1.000
_cell.angle_alpha   90.00
_cell.angle_beta   90.00
_cell.angle_gamma   90.00
#
_symmetry.space_group_name_H-M   'P 1'
#
loop_
_entity.id
_entity.type
_entity.pdbx_description
1 polymer ?
#
loop_
_entity_poly.entity_id
_entity_poly.type
_entity_poly.pdbx_seq_one_letter_code
_entity_poly.pdbx_strand_id
1 'polypeptide(L)'
;MEGILGKNKQLILSAKNMILEVLLNQYKVQDLDCGEFASLTIQNMKFHVKSYAVEKLGHLVLMDTSGTKGLQMLSGVVNPYYKNLPMLSFDCMYIEERRSILIELYDLVEEKEPIYLNYIEKFKELQKQYEWEDMELNESWYDDLRSVCMSKAVGAEEEKVSAVLKEFLSLYVEMEQKLCCLSENRMEIKQSITQDYVNKLIEAGGPSTNMFKAALGTEKMKQFYDNVFFCTKADYKNRERELNKKDIDNYKDVCYTNPSRQQNV
;
A
#
# COMPACT_ATOMS: atom_id res chain seq x y z
N MET A 1 -3.68 -35.26 -0.07
CA MET A 1 -2.76 -34.41 0.70
C MET A 1 -2.16 -33.40 -0.25
N GLU A 2 -2.64 -32.16 -0.24
CA GLU A 2 -1.86 -31.07 -0.85
C GLU A 2 -0.63 -30.83 0.03
N GLY A 3 0.57 -30.86 -0.56
CA GLY A 3 1.79 -30.52 0.16
C GLY A 3 1.80 -29.06 0.59
N ILE A 4 2.77 -28.68 1.44
CA ILE A 4 2.94 -27.33 1.99
C ILE A 4 2.85 -26.22 0.92
N LEU A 5 3.44 -26.47 -0.26
CA LEU A 5 3.35 -25.56 -1.42
C LEU A 5 1.90 -25.25 -1.84
N GLY A 6 1.04 -26.27 -1.90
CA GLY A 6 -0.37 -26.14 -2.26
C GLY A 6 -1.16 -25.35 -1.22
N LYS A 7 -0.91 -25.65 0.07
CA LYS A 7 -1.50 -24.93 1.20
C LYS A 7 -1.17 -23.44 1.18
N ASN A 8 0.12 -23.08 1.07
CA ASN A 8 0.56 -21.69 1.01
C ASN A 8 -0.02 -20.94 -0.19
N LYS A 9 -0.12 -21.60 -1.36
CA LYS A 9 -0.75 -21.03 -2.54
C LYS A 9 -2.22 -20.72 -2.31
N GLN A 10 -2.97 -21.59 -1.64
CA GLN A 10 -4.36 -21.35 -1.29
C GLN A 10 -4.52 -20.19 -0.30
N LEU A 11 -3.66 -20.11 0.72
CA LEU A 11 -3.65 -19.00 1.67
C LEU A 11 -3.41 -17.66 0.96
N ILE A 12 -2.43 -17.59 0.06
CA ILE A 12 -2.16 -16.38 -0.74
C ILE A 12 -3.37 -16.02 -1.61
N LEU A 13 -3.99 -17.00 -2.27
CA LEU A 13 -5.17 -16.75 -3.10
C LEU A 13 -6.36 -16.23 -2.27
N SER A 14 -6.58 -16.82 -1.09
CA SER A 14 -7.62 -16.39 -0.16
C SER A 14 -7.37 -14.96 0.33
N ALA A 15 -6.14 -14.65 0.75
CA ALA A 15 -5.75 -13.31 1.19
C ALA A 15 -5.92 -12.29 0.04
N LYS A 16 -5.51 -12.64 -1.18
CA LYS A 16 -5.68 -11.80 -2.37
C LYS A 16 -7.15 -11.48 -2.64
N ASN A 17 -8.02 -12.48 -2.62
CA ASN A 17 -9.45 -12.27 -2.81
C ASN A 17 -10.04 -11.38 -1.72
N MET A 18 -9.65 -11.59 -0.46
CA MET A 18 -10.08 -10.75 0.67
C MET A 18 -9.62 -9.29 0.49
N ILE A 19 -8.36 -9.06 0.11
CA ILE A 19 -7.85 -7.70 -0.13
C ILE A 19 -8.67 -7.00 -1.20
N LEU A 20 -8.93 -7.70 -2.33
CA LEU A 20 -9.75 -7.15 -3.41
C LEU A 20 -11.18 -6.88 -2.91
N GLU A 21 -11.77 -7.78 -2.13
CA GLU A 21 -13.10 -7.57 -1.55
C GLU A 21 -13.17 -6.31 -0.68
N VAL A 22 -12.19 -6.13 0.23
CA VAL A 22 -12.16 -4.99 1.17
C VAL A 22 -11.87 -3.68 0.45
N LEU A 23 -10.87 -3.67 -0.43
CA LEU A 23 -10.37 -2.44 -1.06
C LEU A 23 -11.11 -2.05 -2.33
N LEU A 24 -11.78 -2.98 -3.02
CA LEU A 24 -12.32 -2.72 -4.36
C LEU A 24 -13.85 -2.73 -4.42
N ASN A 25 -14.56 -3.50 -3.58
CA ASN A 25 -16.02 -3.62 -3.72
C ASN A 25 -16.78 -2.30 -3.46
N GLN A 26 -16.14 -1.35 -2.78
CA GLN A 26 -16.75 -0.05 -2.45
C GLN A 26 -16.40 1.05 -3.46
N TYR A 27 -15.60 0.75 -4.49
CA TYR A 27 -15.00 1.75 -5.36
C TYR A 27 -15.15 1.36 -6.83
N LYS A 28 -15.12 2.35 -7.72
CA LYS A 28 -14.82 2.08 -9.12
C LYS A 28 -13.35 1.72 -9.25
N VAL A 29 -13.06 0.70 -10.05
CA VAL A 29 -11.71 0.17 -10.24
C VAL A 29 -11.43 -0.01 -11.71
N GLN A 30 -10.20 0.31 -12.08
CA GLN A 30 -9.66 0.02 -13.40
C GLN A 30 -8.38 -0.79 -13.26
N ASP A 31 -8.33 -1.93 -13.95
CA ASP A 31 -7.10 -2.70 -14.12
C ASP A 31 -6.07 -1.87 -14.90
N LEU A 32 -4.85 -1.81 -14.39
CA LEU A 32 -3.72 -1.16 -15.04
C LEU A 32 -2.81 -2.21 -15.68
N ASP A 33 -2.38 -1.92 -16.90
CA ASP A 33 -1.44 -2.77 -17.61
C ASP A 33 -0.04 -2.66 -16.99
N CYS A 34 0.44 -3.77 -16.45
CA CYS A 34 1.80 -3.91 -15.91
C CYS A 34 2.85 -4.17 -17.02
N GLY A 35 2.44 -4.41 -18.25
CA GLY A 35 3.32 -4.67 -19.39
C GLY A 35 4.28 -5.85 -19.12
N GLU A 36 5.56 -5.62 -19.41
CA GLU A 36 6.62 -6.62 -19.15
C GLU A 36 6.82 -6.92 -17.65
N PHE A 37 6.31 -6.09 -16.75
CA PHE A 37 6.39 -6.31 -15.30
C PHE A 37 5.26 -7.18 -14.75
N ALA A 38 4.25 -7.53 -15.57
CA ALA A 38 3.16 -8.42 -15.15
C ALA A 38 3.66 -9.79 -14.65
N SER A 39 4.80 -10.26 -15.18
CA SER A 39 5.49 -11.42 -14.65
C SER A 39 7.00 -11.23 -14.71
N LEU A 40 7.64 -11.29 -13.54
CA LEU A 40 9.10 -11.16 -13.40
C LEU A 40 9.68 -12.44 -12.80
N THR A 41 10.90 -12.78 -13.19
CA THR A 41 11.65 -13.85 -12.53
C THR A 41 12.92 -13.25 -11.93
N ILE A 42 13.02 -13.29 -10.61
CA ILE A 42 14.15 -12.74 -9.84
C ILE A 42 14.61 -13.84 -8.88
N GLN A 43 15.89 -14.21 -8.94
CA GLN A 43 16.47 -15.27 -8.09
C GLN A 43 15.65 -16.59 -8.08
N ASN A 44 15.20 -17.04 -9.26
CA ASN A 44 14.33 -18.21 -9.44
C ASN A 44 12.93 -18.11 -8.81
N MET A 45 12.55 -16.95 -8.29
CA MET A 45 11.21 -16.65 -7.83
C MET A 45 10.42 -15.98 -8.95
N LYS A 46 9.26 -16.55 -9.28
CA LYS A 46 8.36 -15.97 -10.27
C LYS A 46 7.36 -15.07 -9.56
N PHE A 47 7.46 -13.77 -9.82
CA PHE A 47 6.54 -12.74 -9.35
C PHE A 47 5.43 -12.55 -10.37
N HIS A 48 4.21 -12.42 -9.87
CA HIS A 48 3.01 -12.06 -10.62
C HIS A 48 2.50 -10.73 -10.10
N VAL A 49 2.47 -9.71 -10.96
CA VAL A 49 2.11 -8.34 -10.57
C VAL A 49 0.78 -7.95 -11.22
N LYS A 50 -0.14 -7.43 -10.40
CA LYS A 50 -1.37 -6.78 -10.85
C LYS A 50 -1.46 -5.40 -10.22
N SER A 51 -1.88 -4.41 -11.01
CA SER A 51 -2.02 -3.03 -10.58
C SER A 51 -3.41 -2.53 -10.93
N TYR A 52 -3.94 -1.62 -10.11
CA TYR A 52 -5.28 -1.07 -10.21
C TYR A 52 -5.24 0.43 -9.91
N ALA A 53 -6.02 1.21 -10.64
CA ALA A 53 -6.46 2.53 -10.19
C ALA A 53 -7.78 2.35 -9.44
N VAL A 54 -7.85 2.89 -8.23
CA VAL A 54 -8.98 2.72 -7.31
C VAL A 54 -9.51 4.10 -6.93
N GLU A 55 -10.74 4.38 -7.31
CA GLU A 55 -11.40 5.67 -7.07
C GLU A 55 -11.21 6.13 -5.61
N LYS A 56 -10.71 7.36 -5.43
CA LYS A 56 -10.36 8.02 -4.14
C LYS A 56 -9.21 7.41 -3.35
N LEU A 57 -9.00 6.09 -3.40
CA LEU A 57 -7.89 5.40 -2.75
C LEU A 57 -6.56 5.58 -3.48
N GLY A 58 -6.57 5.85 -4.79
CA GLY A 58 -5.36 5.95 -5.60
C GLY A 58 -4.91 4.61 -6.15
N HIS A 59 -3.60 4.37 -6.16
CA HIS A 59 -3.03 3.21 -6.81
C HIS A 59 -2.92 2.01 -5.87
N LEU A 60 -3.38 0.84 -6.30
CA LEU A 60 -3.13 -0.43 -5.63
C LEU A 60 -2.28 -1.33 -6.53
N VAL A 61 -1.16 -1.85 -6.01
CA VAL A 61 -0.45 -2.97 -6.62
C VAL A 61 -0.48 -4.18 -5.70
N LEU A 62 -0.63 -5.36 -6.29
CA LEU A 62 -0.47 -6.66 -5.65
C LEU A 62 0.58 -7.45 -6.40
N MET A 63 1.52 -8.02 -5.67
CA MET A 63 2.59 -8.85 -6.19
C MET A 63 2.63 -10.16 -5.42
N ASP A 64 2.59 -11.31 -6.10
CA ASP A 64 2.65 -12.60 -5.44
C ASP A 64 3.64 -13.57 -6.08
N THR A 65 4.17 -14.50 -5.29
CA THR A 65 5.09 -15.56 -5.73
C THR A 65 4.51 -16.94 -5.49
N SER A 66 3.18 -17.04 -5.50
CA SER A 66 2.42 -18.26 -5.13
C SER A 66 2.79 -19.51 -5.93
N GLY A 67 3.37 -19.36 -7.12
CA GLY A 67 3.87 -20.46 -7.97
C GLY A 67 5.31 -20.91 -7.70
N THR A 68 6.02 -20.30 -6.76
CA THR A 68 7.44 -20.56 -6.47
C THR A 68 7.61 -21.58 -5.33
N LYS A 69 8.64 -22.42 -5.39
CA LYS A 69 9.02 -23.32 -4.29
C LYS A 69 9.87 -22.58 -3.25
N GLY A 70 9.67 -22.85 -1.96
CA GLY A 70 10.41 -22.21 -0.88
C GLY A 70 9.64 -20.99 -0.34
N LEU A 71 10.23 -19.80 -0.46
CA LEU A 71 9.57 -18.55 -0.07
C LEU A 71 8.42 -18.23 -1.04
N GLN A 72 7.21 -18.17 -0.51
CA GLN A 72 6.04 -17.63 -1.18
C GLN A 72 5.62 -16.35 -0.45
N MET A 73 5.15 -15.36 -1.20
CA MET A 73 4.73 -14.08 -0.61
C MET A 73 3.55 -13.48 -1.35
N LEU A 74 2.82 -12.65 -0.62
CA LEU A 74 1.85 -11.70 -1.14
C LEU A 74 2.22 -10.32 -0.61
N SER A 75 2.66 -9.45 -1.50
CA SER A 75 3.04 -8.07 -1.22
C SER A 75 2.02 -7.13 -1.84
N GLY A 76 1.78 -5.99 -1.21
CA GLY A 76 0.95 -4.95 -1.79
C GLY A 76 1.28 -3.56 -1.29
N VAL A 77 1.01 -2.58 -2.15
CA VAL A 77 1.13 -1.16 -1.82
C VAL A 77 -0.15 -0.45 -2.23
N VAL A 78 -0.70 0.34 -1.32
CA VAL A 78 -1.71 1.36 -1.61
C VAL A 78 -1.01 2.72 -1.57
N ASN A 79 -0.86 3.35 -2.74
CA ASN A 79 -0.31 4.68 -2.88
C ASN A 79 -1.44 5.71 -3.12
N PRO A 80 -1.89 6.43 -2.08
CA PRO A 80 -2.98 7.38 -2.20
C PRO A 80 -2.56 8.66 -2.93
N TYR A 81 -3.51 9.23 -3.67
CA TYR A 81 -3.31 10.48 -4.42
C TYR A 81 -4.29 11.58 -4.02
N TYR A 82 -5.59 11.27 -3.94
CA TYR A 82 -6.64 12.29 -3.75
C TYR A 82 -6.83 12.76 -2.33
N LYS A 83 -6.38 11.98 -1.35
CA LYS A 83 -6.59 12.24 0.07
C LYS A 83 -5.26 12.18 0.78
N ASN A 84 -5.17 12.89 1.90
CA ASN A 84 -3.95 12.94 2.69
C ASN A 84 -3.76 11.69 3.56
N LEU A 85 -3.81 10.53 2.93
CA LEU A 85 -3.62 9.21 3.55
C LEU A 85 -2.13 8.83 3.59
N PRO A 86 -1.68 8.06 4.59
CA PRO A 86 -0.35 7.46 4.54
C PRO A 86 -0.27 6.44 3.41
N MET A 87 0.92 6.22 2.86
CA MET A 87 1.12 5.09 1.96
C MET A 87 1.12 3.81 2.80
N LEU A 88 0.30 2.84 2.40
CA LEU A 88 0.23 1.53 3.06
C LEU A 88 1.07 0.53 2.26
N SER A 89 1.95 -0.18 2.94
CA SER A 89 2.67 -1.34 2.42
C SER A 89 2.35 -2.55 3.30
N PHE A 90 2.20 -3.72 2.68
CA PHE A 90 2.10 -4.97 3.43
C PHE A 90 2.78 -6.13 2.71
N ASP A 91 3.34 -7.05 3.48
CA ASP A 91 3.91 -8.31 3.03
C ASP A 91 3.40 -9.45 3.91
N CYS A 92 2.77 -10.44 3.30
CA CYS A 92 2.51 -11.74 3.92
C CYS A 92 3.51 -12.74 3.37
N MET A 93 4.40 -13.24 4.24
CA MET A 93 5.48 -14.15 3.87
C MET A 93 5.19 -15.56 4.38
N TYR A 94 5.44 -16.55 3.53
CA TYR A 94 5.16 -17.97 3.76
C TYR A 94 6.43 -18.76 3.44
N ILE A 95 7.11 -19.25 4.48
CA ILE A 95 8.32 -20.08 4.34
C ILE A 95 8.03 -21.42 4.99
N GLU A 96 7.84 -22.45 4.18
CA GLU A 96 7.40 -23.77 4.65
C GLU A 96 6.14 -23.66 5.51
N GLU A 97 6.22 -23.95 6.81
CA GLU A 97 5.12 -23.83 7.78
C GLU A 97 5.14 -22.48 8.54
N ARG A 98 6.22 -21.69 8.40
CA ARG A 98 6.33 -20.38 9.04
C ARG A 98 5.58 -19.32 8.26
N ARG A 99 4.99 -18.39 9.01
CA ARG A 99 4.25 -17.25 8.48
C ARG A 99 4.78 -15.99 9.11
N SER A 100 4.77 -14.93 8.34
CA SER A 100 5.11 -13.61 8.83
C SER A 100 4.25 -12.57 8.16
N ILE A 101 3.95 -11.50 8.87
CA ILE A 101 3.27 -10.34 8.32
C ILE A 101 4.07 -9.08 8.65
N LEU A 102 4.25 -8.25 7.64
CA LEU A 102 4.75 -6.89 7.76
C LEU A 102 3.66 -5.96 7.24
N ILE A 103 3.24 -4.98 8.04
CA ILE A 103 2.32 -3.92 7.63
C ILE A 103 2.93 -2.59 8.05
N GLU A 104 3.08 -1.66 7.11
CA GLU A 104 3.73 -0.38 7.33
C GLU A 104 2.87 0.76 6.80
N LEU A 105 2.75 1.82 7.59
CA LEU A 105 2.20 3.10 7.16
C LEU A 105 3.34 4.11 7.09
N TYR A 106 3.57 4.63 5.89
CA TYR A 106 4.54 5.69 5.65
C TYR A 106 3.83 7.04 5.59
N ASP A 107 4.25 7.97 6.44
CA ASP A 107 3.76 9.36 6.54
C ASP A 107 4.24 10.22 5.36
N LEU A 108 3.90 9.80 4.14
CA LEU A 108 4.12 10.55 2.91
C LEU A 108 2.98 11.56 2.71
N VAL A 109 2.85 12.45 3.69
CA VAL A 109 1.77 13.44 3.82
C VAL A 109 2.34 14.82 4.15
N GLU A 110 1.66 15.86 3.69
CA GLU A 110 2.09 17.26 3.93
C GLU A 110 1.81 17.69 5.38
N GLU A 111 0.53 17.70 5.77
CA GLU A 111 0.08 18.12 7.10
C GLU A 111 -0.75 17.04 7.81
N LYS A 112 -0.49 16.80 9.10
CA LYS A 112 -1.20 15.78 9.88
C LYS A 112 -2.38 16.41 10.62
N GLU A 113 -3.55 16.39 9.98
CA GLU A 113 -4.81 16.89 10.58
C GLU A 113 -5.21 16.05 11.81
N PRO A 114 -6.03 16.58 12.76
CA PRO A 114 -6.42 15.83 13.96
C PRO A 114 -7.07 14.47 13.66
N ILE A 115 -7.85 14.40 12.59
CA ILE A 115 -8.48 13.14 12.16
C ILE A 115 -7.44 12.12 11.69
N TYR A 116 -6.39 12.57 10.99
CA TYR A 116 -5.27 11.72 10.59
C TYR A 116 -4.59 11.11 11.82
N LEU A 117 -4.20 11.96 12.78
CA LEU A 117 -3.51 11.55 13.99
C LEU A 117 -4.36 10.55 14.80
N ASN A 118 -5.67 10.77 14.88
CA ASN A 118 -6.59 9.84 15.53
C ASN A 118 -6.59 8.45 14.87
N TYR A 119 -6.58 8.36 13.54
CA TYR A 119 -6.49 7.06 12.87
C TYR A 119 -5.13 6.39 13.02
N ILE A 120 -4.03 7.15 13.02
CA ILE A 120 -2.69 6.61 13.31
C ILE A 120 -2.66 5.96 14.71
N GLU A 121 -3.28 6.58 15.72
CA GLU A 121 -3.40 5.96 17.04
C GLU A 121 -4.27 4.70 17.03
N LYS A 122 -5.41 4.70 16.31
CA LYS A 122 -6.22 3.47 16.13
C LYS A 122 -5.42 2.31 15.51
N PHE A 123 -4.56 2.58 14.54
CA PHE A 123 -3.68 1.56 13.95
C PHE A 123 -2.67 1.02 14.95
N LYS A 124 -2.06 1.90 15.78
CA LYS A 124 -1.16 1.48 16.86
C LYS A 124 -1.89 0.66 17.92
N GLU A 125 -3.14 1.00 18.23
CA GLU A 125 -3.99 0.23 19.14
C GLU A 125 -4.34 -1.15 18.55
N LEU A 126 -4.69 -1.22 17.26
CA LEU A 126 -4.94 -2.48 16.56
C LEU A 126 -3.71 -3.40 16.61
N GLN A 127 -2.51 -2.85 16.35
CA GLN A 127 -1.26 -3.61 16.44
C GLN A 127 -1.07 -4.26 17.82
N LYS A 128 -1.39 -3.54 18.91
CA LYS A 128 -1.23 -4.02 20.29
C LYS A 128 -2.14 -5.20 20.63
N GLN A 129 -3.19 -5.46 19.86
CA GLN A 129 -4.11 -6.59 20.09
C GLN A 129 -3.50 -7.94 19.70
N TYR A 130 -2.40 -7.94 18.93
CA TYR A 130 -1.77 -9.16 18.43
C TYR A 130 -0.40 -9.38 19.09
N GLU A 131 -0.40 -10.17 20.16
CA GLU A 131 0.79 -10.53 20.96
C GLU A 131 1.64 -11.63 20.30
N TRP A 132 1.97 -11.46 19.02
CA TRP A 132 2.91 -12.33 18.31
C TRP A 132 4.36 -11.86 18.50
N GLU A 133 5.30 -12.77 18.28
CA GLU A 133 6.73 -12.46 18.29
C GLU A 133 7.05 -11.42 17.21
N ASP A 134 7.78 -10.37 17.58
CA ASP A 134 8.23 -9.37 16.62
C ASP A 134 9.36 -9.94 15.76
N MET A 135 9.31 -9.68 14.46
CA MET A 135 10.48 -9.95 13.61
C MET A 135 11.48 -8.80 13.74
N GLU A 136 12.75 -9.14 13.85
CA GLU A 136 13.84 -8.16 13.79
C GLU A 136 13.88 -7.50 12.40
N LEU A 137 13.79 -6.17 12.39
CA LEU A 137 13.96 -5.35 11.21
C LEU A 137 15.31 -4.63 11.28
N ASN A 138 15.99 -4.53 10.14
CA ASN A 138 17.19 -3.71 10.04
C ASN A 138 16.82 -2.22 10.00
N GLU A 139 17.63 -1.41 10.67
CA GLU A 139 17.52 0.05 10.59
C GLU A 139 17.61 0.51 9.14
N SER A 140 16.71 1.42 8.75
CA SER A 140 16.55 1.92 7.40
C SER A 140 16.38 3.44 7.40
N TRP A 141 16.85 4.09 6.34
CA TRP A 141 16.80 5.56 6.24
C TRP A 141 15.37 6.15 6.27
N TYR A 142 14.36 5.31 6.03
CA TYR A 142 12.94 5.67 6.03
C TYR A 142 12.22 5.33 7.35
N ASP A 143 12.92 4.87 8.39
CA ASP A 143 12.28 4.49 9.65
C ASP A 143 11.53 5.67 10.30
N ASP A 144 12.07 6.89 10.20
CA ASP A 144 11.41 8.12 10.68
C ASP A 144 10.14 8.47 9.90
N LEU A 145 9.97 7.93 8.68
CA LEU A 145 8.77 8.12 7.88
C LEU A 145 7.68 7.11 8.24
N ARG A 146 7.99 6.05 9.00
CA ARG A 146 7.07 4.95 9.28
C ARG A 146 6.34 5.18 10.60
N SER A 147 5.09 5.66 10.52
CA SER A 147 4.27 5.98 11.70
C SER A 147 3.65 4.76 12.38
N VAL A 148 3.45 3.68 11.62
CA VAL A 148 2.97 2.39 12.10
C VAL A 148 3.79 1.30 11.44
N CYS A 149 4.24 0.33 12.23
CA CYS A 149 4.98 -0.83 11.76
C CYS A 149 4.59 -2.07 12.57
N MET A 150 3.79 -2.94 11.97
CA MET A 150 3.48 -4.25 12.51
C MET A 150 4.35 -5.29 11.81
N SER A 151 5.32 -5.84 12.53
CA SER A 151 6.28 -6.82 12.00
C SER A 151 6.26 -8.07 12.87
N LYS A 152 5.45 -9.07 12.48
CA LYS A 152 5.16 -10.23 13.34
C LYS A 152 5.49 -11.57 12.67
N ALA A 153 6.13 -12.46 13.42
CA ALA A 153 6.22 -13.88 13.11
C ALA A 153 4.95 -14.58 13.63
N VAL A 154 4.14 -15.10 12.71
CA VAL A 154 2.87 -15.75 13.02
C VAL A 154 3.13 -17.25 13.14
N GLY A 155 2.96 -17.76 14.36
CA GLY A 155 3.17 -19.17 14.72
C GLY A 155 2.04 -20.07 14.23
N ALA A 156 1.46 -20.87 15.13
CA ALA A 156 0.43 -21.84 14.81
C ALA A 156 -0.92 -21.26 14.34
N GLU A 157 -1.13 -19.94 14.51
CA GLU A 157 -2.38 -19.24 14.21
C GLU A 157 -2.39 -18.64 12.79
N GLU A 158 -1.89 -19.37 11.81
CA GLU A 158 -1.69 -18.87 10.44
C GLU A 158 -2.99 -18.35 9.78
N GLU A 159 -4.15 -18.88 10.18
CA GLU A 159 -5.46 -18.42 9.75
C GLU A 159 -5.74 -16.97 10.15
N LYS A 160 -5.10 -16.47 11.21
CA LYS A 160 -5.25 -15.09 11.69
C LYS A 160 -4.50 -14.06 10.85
N VAL A 161 -3.53 -14.45 10.02
CA VAL A 161 -2.80 -13.53 9.13
C VAL A 161 -3.78 -12.74 8.25
N SER A 162 -4.75 -13.44 7.65
CA SER A 162 -5.76 -12.80 6.80
C SER A 162 -6.74 -11.94 7.60
N ALA A 163 -7.04 -12.32 8.84
CA ALA A 163 -7.92 -11.54 9.72
C ALA A 163 -7.28 -10.20 10.11
N VAL A 164 -6.02 -10.22 10.56
CA VAL A 164 -5.26 -9.00 10.87
C VAL A 164 -5.19 -8.07 9.66
N LEU A 165 -4.82 -8.61 8.50
CA LEU A 165 -4.73 -7.81 7.28
C LEU A 165 -6.09 -7.22 6.92
N LYS A 166 -7.17 -7.99 7.05
CA LYS A 166 -8.54 -7.51 6.83
C LYS A 166 -8.90 -6.36 7.76
N GLU A 167 -8.57 -6.45 9.04
CA GLU A 167 -8.85 -5.42 10.04
C GLU A 167 -8.06 -4.14 9.73
N PHE A 168 -6.77 -4.26 9.41
CA PHE A 168 -5.94 -3.14 8.97
C PHE A 168 -6.49 -2.46 7.71
N LEU A 169 -6.84 -3.22 6.69
CA LEU A 169 -7.39 -2.68 5.44
C LEU A 169 -8.76 -2.04 5.64
N SER A 170 -9.60 -2.62 6.49
CA SER A 170 -10.91 -2.05 6.83
C SER A 170 -10.74 -0.71 7.56
N LEU A 171 -9.80 -0.62 8.49
CA LEU A 171 -9.48 0.63 9.19
C LEU A 171 -8.88 1.69 8.25
N TYR A 172 -8.09 1.27 7.27
CA TYR A 172 -7.55 2.16 6.23
C TYR A 172 -8.65 2.72 5.32
N VAL A 173 -9.61 1.89 4.93
CA VAL A 173 -10.81 2.32 4.21
C VAL A 173 -11.67 3.27 5.06
N GLU A 174 -11.82 3.00 6.35
CA GLU A 174 -12.55 3.91 7.25
C GLU A 174 -11.86 5.29 7.32
N MET A 175 -10.52 5.31 7.43
CA MET A 175 -9.72 6.53 7.40
C MET A 175 -9.90 7.30 6.08
N GLU A 176 -9.87 6.61 4.94
CA GLU A 176 -10.15 7.20 3.62
C GLU A 176 -11.51 7.90 3.63
N GLN A 177 -12.56 7.22 4.09
CA GLN A 177 -13.92 7.73 4.04
C GLN A 177 -14.12 8.97 4.90
N LYS A 178 -13.31 9.13 5.96
CA LYS A 178 -13.37 10.30 6.84
C LYS A 178 -12.53 11.48 6.39
N LEU A 179 -11.46 11.24 5.62
CA LEU A 179 -10.61 12.31 5.10
C LEU A 179 -11.26 12.99 3.90
N CYS A 180 -11.12 14.32 3.84
CA CYS A 180 -11.54 15.12 2.70
C CYS A 180 -10.57 14.95 1.53
N CYS A 181 -11.07 15.14 0.31
CA CYS A 181 -10.23 15.24 -0.87
C CYS A 181 -9.32 16.48 -0.76
N LEU A 182 -8.09 16.32 -1.23
CA LEU A 182 -7.11 17.37 -1.39
C LEU A 182 -7.49 18.28 -2.57
N SER A 183 -7.07 19.55 -2.49
CA SER A 183 -7.08 20.44 -3.64
C SER A 183 -6.01 20.03 -4.66
N GLU A 184 -6.10 20.51 -5.90
CA GLU A 184 -5.12 20.16 -6.95
C GLU A 184 -3.68 20.46 -6.54
N ASN A 185 -3.43 21.62 -5.92
CA ASN A 185 -2.10 21.99 -5.42
C ASN A 185 -1.61 20.99 -4.35
N ARG A 186 -2.45 20.66 -3.36
CA ARG A 186 -2.07 19.70 -2.31
C ARG A 186 -1.86 18.28 -2.85
N MET A 187 -2.60 17.87 -3.88
CA MET A 187 -2.34 16.60 -4.58
C MET A 187 -0.97 16.59 -5.27
N GLU A 188 -0.55 17.72 -5.86
CA GLU A 188 0.78 17.86 -6.47
C GLU A 188 1.90 17.79 -5.43
N ILE A 189 1.72 18.45 -4.29
CA ILE A 189 2.66 18.38 -3.17
C ILE A 189 2.78 16.94 -2.68
N LYS A 190 1.65 16.26 -2.44
CA LYS A 190 1.62 14.85 -2.03
C LYS A 190 2.37 13.96 -3.03
N GLN A 191 2.11 14.14 -4.33
CA GLN A 191 2.80 13.38 -5.38
C GLN A 191 4.31 13.63 -5.35
N SER A 192 4.76 14.86 -5.12
CA SER A 192 6.19 15.17 -4.99
C SER A 192 6.82 14.45 -3.81
N ILE A 193 6.18 14.49 -2.63
CA ILE A 193 6.67 13.79 -1.42
C ILE A 193 6.84 12.29 -1.69
N THR A 194 5.83 11.67 -2.33
CA THR A 194 5.90 10.25 -2.66
C THR A 194 6.98 9.96 -3.71
N GLN A 195 7.12 10.80 -4.74
CA GLN A 195 8.15 10.61 -5.76
C GLN A 195 9.56 10.76 -5.16
N ASP A 196 9.76 11.67 -4.23
CA ASP A 196 11.04 11.86 -3.53
C ASP A 196 11.37 10.63 -2.68
N TYR A 197 10.39 10.07 -1.96
CA TYR A 197 10.54 8.80 -1.25
C TYR A 197 10.96 7.67 -2.21
N VAL A 198 10.26 7.51 -3.35
CA VAL A 198 10.55 6.45 -4.32
C VAL A 198 11.93 6.61 -4.95
N ASN A 199 12.32 7.85 -5.30
CA ASN A 199 13.66 8.13 -5.83
C ASN A 199 14.74 7.77 -4.81
N LYS A 200 14.56 8.19 -3.55
CA LYS A 200 15.50 7.88 -2.47
C LYS A 200 15.55 6.37 -2.19
N LEU A 201 14.44 5.65 -2.31
CA LEU A 201 14.42 4.19 -2.22
C LEU A 201 15.29 3.55 -3.31
N ILE A 202 15.16 3.98 -4.56
CA ILE A 202 15.98 3.48 -5.68
C ILE A 202 17.48 3.78 -5.47
N GLU A 203 17.80 4.95 -4.93
CA GLU A 203 19.18 5.41 -4.71
C GLU A 203 19.84 4.74 -3.50
N ALA A 204 19.26 4.93 -2.31
CA ALA A 204 19.81 4.49 -1.03
C ALA A 204 19.55 3.00 -0.76
N GLY A 205 18.59 2.40 -1.46
CA GLY A 205 18.25 1.00 -1.32
C GLY A 205 17.28 0.70 -0.18
N GLY A 206 17.01 -0.59 -0.05
CA GLY A 206 16.12 -1.23 0.94
C GLY A 206 16.19 -2.75 0.73
N PRO A 207 15.68 -3.58 1.65
CA PRO A 207 15.84 -5.04 1.57
C PRO A 207 15.38 -5.63 0.23
N SER A 208 14.12 -5.39 -0.15
CA SER A 208 13.55 -5.86 -1.43
C SER A 208 14.11 -5.07 -2.61
N THR A 209 14.22 -3.76 -2.46
CA THR A 209 14.78 -2.82 -3.43
C THR A 209 16.15 -3.27 -3.96
N ASN A 210 17.07 -3.67 -3.09
CA ASN A 210 18.41 -4.12 -3.48
C ASN A 210 18.37 -5.41 -4.30
N MET A 211 17.49 -6.36 -3.94
CA MET A 211 17.28 -7.59 -4.72
C MET A 211 16.76 -7.28 -6.13
N PHE A 212 15.73 -6.43 -6.24
CA PHE A 212 15.17 -6.03 -7.53
C PHE A 212 16.19 -5.27 -8.38
N LYS A 213 16.94 -4.34 -7.77
CA LYS A 213 17.99 -3.56 -8.44
C LYS A 213 19.11 -4.45 -8.98
N ALA A 214 19.54 -5.45 -8.20
CA ALA A 214 20.56 -6.40 -8.62
C ALA A 214 20.11 -7.26 -9.81
N ALA A 215 18.83 -7.60 -9.89
CA ALA A 215 18.28 -8.44 -10.95
C ALA A 215 17.88 -7.68 -12.22
N LEU A 216 17.30 -6.48 -12.08
CA LEU A 216 16.75 -5.70 -13.19
C LEU A 216 17.72 -4.62 -13.70
N GLY A 217 18.67 -4.19 -12.88
CA GLY A 217 19.44 -2.96 -13.10
C GLY A 217 18.66 -1.70 -12.70
N THR A 218 19.39 -0.61 -12.44
CA THR A 218 18.82 0.64 -11.91
C THR A 218 17.72 1.24 -12.80
N GLU A 219 17.92 1.28 -14.11
CA GLU A 219 16.96 1.92 -15.03
C GLU A 219 15.64 1.16 -15.08
N LYS A 220 15.68 -0.16 -15.27
CA LYS A 220 14.48 -0.99 -15.34
C LYS A 220 13.75 -1.07 -14.00
N MET A 221 14.50 -1.06 -12.90
CA MET A 221 13.93 -0.93 -11.56
C MET A 221 13.19 0.41 -11.39
N LYS A 222 13.79 1.53 -11.84
CA LYS A 222 13.12 2.82 -11.81
C LYS A 222 11.82 2.79 -12.61
N GLN A 223 11.84 2.20 -13.81
CA GLN A 223 10.63 2.03 -14.62
C GLN A 223 9.57 1.19 -13.90
N PHE A 224 9.97 0.08 -13.25
CA PHE A 224 9.05 -0.74 -12.47
C PHE A 224 8.41 0.05 -11.32
N TYR A 225 9.21 0.79 -10.54
CA TYR A 225 8.71 1.55 -9.40
C TYR A 225 7.83 2.72 -9.80
N ASP A 226 8.29 3.52 -10.77
CA ASP A 226 7.58 4.70 -11.24
C ASP A 226 6.25 4.35 -11.93
N ASN A 227 6.20 3.26 -12.71
CA ASN A 227 5.06 2.96 -13.58
C ASN A 227 4.11 1.90 -12.99
N VAL A 228 4.61 1.00 -12.15
CA VAL A 228 3.85 -0.20 -11.72
C VAL A 228 3.77 -0.34 -10.20
N PHE A 229 4.89 -0.28 -9.47
CA PHE A 229 4.87 -0.61 -8.04
C PHE A 229 4.35 0.54 -7.17
N PHE A 230 4.78 1.76 -7.43
CA PHE A 230 4.29 2.96 -6.72
C PHE A 230 3.43 3.85 -7.62
N CYS A 231 3.54 3.73 -8.95
CA CYS A 231 2.79 4.51 -9.93
C CYS A 231 2.90 6.04 -9.70
N THR A 232 4.12 6.55 -9.50
CA THR A 232 4.37 7.95 -9.14
C THR A 232 4.41 8.90 -10.33
N LYS A 233 4.46 8.40 -11.58
CA LYS A 233 4.49 9.25 -12.77
C LYS A 233 3.13 9.90 -13.10
N ALA A 234 3.21 11.10 -13.68
CA ALA A 234 2.08 11.98 -13.97
C ALA A 234 0.99 11.39 -14.88
N ASP A 235 1.27 10.36 -15.69
CA ASP A 235 0.27 9.70 -16.54
C ASP A 235 -0.90 9.09 -15.75
N TYR A 236 -0.68 8.80 -14.46
CA TYR A 236 -1.72 8.38 -13.53
C TYR A 236 -2.87 9.42 -13.44
N LYS A 237 -2.54 10.72 -13.46
CA LYS A 237 -3.53 11.81 -13.43
C LYS A 237 -4.54 11.70 -14.57
N ASN A 238 -4.09 11.29 -15.76
CA ASN A 238 -4.95 11.25 -16.95
C ASN A 238 -5.88 10.03 -16.95
N ARG A 239 -5.37 8.86 -16.55
CA ARG A 239 -6.14 7.61 -16.57
C ARG A 239 -7.26 7.60 -15.54
N GLU A 240 -7.04 8.24 -14.38
CA GLU A 240 -8.03 8.25 -13.30
C GLU A 240 -8.94 9.49 -13.31
N ARG A 241 -8.51 10.61 -13.94
CA ARG A 241 -9.43 11.70 -14.32
C ARG A 241 -10.56 11.20 -15.23
N GLU A 242 -10.32 10.16 -16.04
CA GLU A 242 -11.38 9.52 -16.83
C GLU A 242 -12.39 8.76 -15.97
N LEU A 243 -11.96 8.15 -14.86
CA LEU A 243 -12.84 7.51 -13.87
C LEU A 243 -13.65 8.54 -13.06
N ASN A 244 -13.06 9.69 -12.77
CA ASN A 244 -13.60 10.74 -11.89
C ASN A 244 -14.23 11.93 -12.62
N LYS A 245 -14.42 11.85 -13.95
CA LYS A 245 -14.84 12.92 -14.86
C LYS A 245 -16.19 13.60 -14.53
N LYS A 246 -16.97 13.08 -13.57
CA LYS A 246 -18.24 13.68 -13.10
C LYS A 246 -18.17 14.32 -11.72
N ASP A 247 -17.18 13.97 -10.90
CA ASP A 247 -17.14 14.39 -9.50
C ASP A 247 -16.16 15.55 -9.27
N ILE A 248 -15.05 15.63 -10.04
CA ILE A 248 -14.02 16.67 -9.90
C ILE A 248 -14.57 18.10 -10.10
N ASP A 249 -15.53 18.29 -11.01
CA ASP A 249 -16.13 19.61 -11.27
C ASP A 249 -17.11 20.09 -10.17
N ASN A 250 -17.60 19.18 -9.31
CA ASN A 250 -18.51 19.51 -8.20
C ASN A 250 -17.78 19.81 -6.87
N TYR A 251 -16.46 19.62 -6.78
CA TYR A 251 -15.71 19.76 -5.53
C TYR A 251 -15.17 21.17 -5.25
N LYS A 252 -15.45 22.16 -6.11
CA LYS A 252 -14.94 23.52 -5.92
C LYS A 252 -15.48 24.25 -4.68
N ASP A 253 -16.58 23.79 -4.06
CA ASP A 253 -17.32 24.63 -3.09
C ASP A 253 -17.69 24.02 -1.72
N VAL A 254 -17.23 22.82 -1.31
CA VAL A 254 -17.88 22.15 -0.14
C VAL A 254 -17.05 22.06 1.16
N CYS A 255 -15.76 22.40 1.20
CA CYS A 255 -14.96 22.17 2.43
C CYS A 255 -14.34 23.40 3.10
N TYR A 256 -14.77 24.62 2.77
CA TYR A 256 -14.37 25.82 3.53
C TYR A 256 -15.55 26.76 3.83
N THR A 257 -16.52 26.28 4.62
CA THR A 257 -17.27 27.19 5.49
C THR A 257 -16.78 26.99 6.92
N ASN A 258 -15.85 27.85 7.33
CA ASN A 258 -15.43 27.97 8.71
C ASN A 258 -16.47 28.84 9.45
N PRO A 259 -17.33 28.29 10.33
CA PRO A 259 -18.32 29.08 11.04
C PRO A 259 -17.68 29.63 12.32
N SER A 260 -16.71 30.53 12.18
CA SER A 260 -16.11 31.21 13.34
C SER A 260 -15.45 32.55 13.02
N ARG A 261 -16.10 33.39 12.20
CA ARG A 261 -15.83 34.84 12.16
C ARG A 261 -17.10 35.65 11.89
N GLN A 262 -18.06 35.58 12.80
CA GLN A 262 -19.02 36.66 13.03
C GLN A 262 -19.28 36.77 14.51
N GLN A 263 -18.57 37.69 15.16
CA GLN A 263 -19.01 38.54 16.28
C GLN A 263 -17.78 39.26 16.84
N ASN A 264 -17.67 40.55 16.48
CA ASN A 264 -17.19 41.67 17.31
C ASN A 264 -16.81 42.84 16.38
N VAL A 265 -17.82 43.63 16.00
CA VAL A 265 -17.76 45.10 15.90
C VAL A 265 -19.04 45.62 16.52
#